data_AF-A0A0J6L0S9-F1
#
_entry.id   AF-A0A0J6L0S9-F1
#
_cell.length_a   1.000
_cell.length_b   1.000
_cell.length_c   1.000
_cell.angle_alpha   90.00
_cell.angle_beta   90.00
_cell.angle_gamma   90.00
#
_symmetry.space_group_name_H-M   'P 1'
#
loop_
_entity.id
_entity.type
_entity.pdbx_description
1 polymer ?
#
loop_
_entity_poly.entity_id
_entity_poly.type
_entity_poly.pdbx_seq_one_letter_code
_entity_poly.pdbx_strand_id
1 'polypeptide(L)'
;MKYIVMKSHVSNYPDPICLDEGDFVSIGEKYKGPENWDGWVYCSEEKYKRKGWVPEQIISKRTDGSGAIIKRYTAKELNVSSGEILIGLEELNGWLWCEKIDGEVGWVPKEKLRRN
;
A
#
# COMPACT_ATOMS: atom_id res chain seq x y z
N MET A 1 1.75 -11.09 -13.56
CA MET A 1 2.76 -10.73 -14.60
C MET A 1 4.15 -10.71 -13.96
N LYS A 2 5.25 -11.03 -14.65
CA LYS A 2 6.60 -11.01 -14.05
C LYS A 2 7.24 -9.61 -14.08
N TYR A 3 7.96 -9.27 -13.01
CA TYR A 3 8.71 -8.01 -12.87
C TYR A 3 10.10 -8.29 -12.33
N ILE A 4 11.07 -7.48 -12.74
CA ILE A 4 12.40 -7.43 -12.16
C ILE A 4 12.56 -6.16 -11.32
N VAL A 5 13.10 -6.32 -10.11
CA VAL A 5 13.42 -5.20 -9.22
C VAL A 5 14.64 -4.47 -9.75
N MET A 6 14.47 -3.22 -10.13
CA MET A 6 15.56 -2.38 -10.62
C MET A 6 16.29 -1.68 -9.47
N LYS A 7 15.57 -1.29 -8.42
CA LYS A 7 16.11 -0.61 -7.23
C LYS A 7 15.56 -1.24 -5.95
N SER A 8 16.44 -1.48 -4.97
CA SER A 8 16.04 -2.07 -3.69
C SER A 8 15.02 -1.20 -2.95
N HIS A 9 14.20 -1.84 -2.14
CA HIS A 9 13.21 -1.21 -1.27
C HIS A 9 13.20 -1.94 0.07
N VAL A 10 13.26 -1.17 1.15
CA VAL A 10 13.07 -1.67 2.50
C VAL A 10 11.89 -0.91 3.07
N SER A 11 10.95 -1.64 3.68
CA SER A 11 9.80 -1.04 4.33
C SER A 11 10.22 -0.30 5.59
N ASN A 12 9.64 0.88 5.80
CA ASN A 12 9.79 1.63 7.04
C ASN A 12 8.66 1.31 8.04
N TYR A 13 7.75 0.38 7.71
CA TYR A 13 6.54 0.10 8.46
C TYR A 13 6.52 -1.35 8.97
N PRO A 14 7.16 -1.62 10.14
CA PRO A 14 7.20 -2.98 10.69
C PRO A 14 5.83 -3.51 11.14
N ASP A 15 4.89 -2.60 11.46
CA ASP A 15 3.51 -2.91 11.79
C ASP A 15 2.57 -2.15 10.82
N PRO A 16 2.36 -2.69 9.60
CA PRO A 16 1.54 -2.02 8.60
C PRO A 16 0.09 -1.96 9.05
N ILE A 17 -0.61 -0.88 8.67
CA ILE A 17 -2.06 -0.81 8.86
C ILE A 17 -2.73 -1.95 8.06
N CYS A 18 -3.59 -2.73 8.72
CA CYS A 18 -4.41 -3.77 8.09
C CYS A 18 -5.87 -3.54 8.47
N LEU A 19 -6.73 -3.46 7.46
CA LEU A 19 -8.12 -3.03 7.58
C LEU A 19 -9.04 -4.05 6.92
N ASP A 20 -10.12 -4.38 7.60
CA ASP A 20 -11.23 -5.16 7.07
C ASP A 20 -12.34 -4.26 6.53
N GLU A 21 -13.22 -4.82 5.71
CA GLU A 21 -14.44 -4.12 5.28
C GLU A 21 -15.30 -3.81 6.50
N GLY A 22 -15.77 -2.56 6.60
CA GLY A 22 -16.53 -2.03 7.73
C GLY A 22 -15.68 -1.38 8.83
N ASP A 23 -14.34 -1.55 8.82
CA ASP A 23 -13.48 -0.85 9.77
C ASP A 23 -13.58 0.68 9.59
N PHE A 24 -13.48 1.41 10.69
CA PHE A 24 -13.47 2.88 10.69
C PHE A 24 -12.06 3.43 10.85
N VAL A 25 -11.74 4.46 10.07
CA VAL A 25 -10.46 5.18 10.14
C VAL A 25 -10.66 6.68 10.19
N SER A 26 -9.77 7.37 10.89
CA SER A 26 -9.60 8.83 10.76
C SER A 26 -8.74 9.12 9.54
N ILE A 27 -9.16 10.07 8.70
CA ILE A 27 -8.47 10.43 7.46
C ILE A 27 -7.62 11.68 7.73
N GLY A 28 -6.31 11.54 7.57
CA GLY A 28 -5.33 12.62 7.71
C GLY A 28 -4.97 13.25 6.38
N GLU A 29 -3.67 13.46 6.17
CA GLU A 29 -3.15 14.13 4.98
C GLU A 29 -3.29 13.27 3.71
N LYS A 30 -3.50 13.95 2.58
CA LYS A 30 -3.37 13.31 1.27
C LYS A 30 -1.90 13.35 0.84
N TYR A 31 -1.46 12.28 0.21
CA TYR A 31 -0.14 12.26 -0.40
C TYR A 31 -0.02 13.38 -1.44
N LYS A 32 1.14 14.05 -1.45
CA LYS A 32 1.51 15.09 -2.42
C LYS A 32 2.99 14.93 -2.74
N GLY A 33 3.32 14.44 -3.92
CA GLY A 33 4.70 14.22 -4.36
C GLY A 33 4.78 13.92 -5.85
N PRO A 34 5.96 14.05 -6.47
CA PRO A 34 6.17 13.77 -7.89
C PRO A 34 6.04 12.29 -8.29
N GLU A 35 6.01 11.34 -7.34
CA GLU A 35 6.14 9.90 -7.56
C GLU A 35 4.87 9.23 -8.15
N ASN A 36 3.89 10.01 -8.62
CA ASN A 36 2.61 9.53 -9.15
C ASN A 36 1.88 8.58 -8.18
N TRP A 37 1.95 8.91 -6.89
CA TRP A 37 1.23 8.24 -5.79
C TRP A 37 -0.02 9.04 -5.42
N ASP A 38 -0.69 9.63 -6.41
CA ASP A 38 -1.98 10.28 -6.18
C ASP A 38 -3.02 9.25 -5.72
N GLY A 39 -3.93 9.68 -4.84
CA GLY A 39 -4.98 8.83 -4.30
C GLY A 39 -4.61 8.06 -3.03
N TRP A 40 -3.44 8.29 -2.43
CA TRP A 40 -3.13 7.83 -1.08
C TRP A 40 -3.51 8.88 -0.02
N VAL A 41 -4.10 8.43 1.08
CA VAL A 41 -4.36 9.23 2.28
C VAL A 41 -3.78 8.55 3.51
N TYR A 42 -3.22 9.34 4.43
CA TYR A 42 -2.64 8.80 5.66
C TYR A 42 -3.75 8.62 6.69
N CYS A 43 -4.02 7.39 7.07
CA CYS A 43 -5.10 7.04 7.97
C CYS A 43 -4.57 6.53 9.31
N SER A 44 -5.40 6.66 10.34
CA SER A 44 -5.22 6.01 11.63
C SER A 44 -6.45 5.21 12.00
N GLU A 45 -6.25 3.98 12.47
CA GLU A 45 -7.30 3.15 13.07
C GLU A 45 -7.12 3.08 14.59
N GLU A 46 -8.22 2.99 15.33
CA GLU A 46 -8.19 3.07 16.81
C GLU A 46 -7.98 1.73 17.50
N LYS A 47 -8.45 0.63 16.90
CA LYS A 47 -8.55 -0.70 17.50
C LYS A 47 -7.17 -1.26 17.88
N TYR A 48 -6.18 -1.11 17.01
CA TYR A 48 -4.79 -1.54 17.24
C TYR A 48 -3.79 -0.38 17.14
N LYS A 49 -4.27 0.87 17.04
CA LYS A 49 -3.46 2.10 16.97
C LYS A 49 -2.48 2.13 15.79
N ARG A 50 -2.77 1.42 14.70
CA ARG A 50 -1.94 1.42 13.49
C ARG A 50 -2.23 2.64 12.64
N LYS A 51 -1.21 3.04 11.88
CA LYS A 51 -1.27 4.17 10.95
C LYS A 51 -0.57 3.81 9.67
N GLY A 52 -1.04 4.35 8.55
CA GLY A 52 -0.43 4.08 7.27
C GLY A 52 -1.19 4.69 6.11
N TRP A 53 -0.59 4.58 4.92
CA TRP A 53 -1.20 5.02 3.69
C TRP A 53 -2.29 4.04 3.25
N VAL A 54 -3.47 4.59 2.97
CA VAL A 54 -4.67 3.86 2.53
C VAL A 54 -5.15 4.44 1.20
N PRO A 55 -5.61 3.63 0.24
CA PRO A 55 -6.15 4.14 -1.01
C PRO A 55 -7.44 4.89 -0.74
N GLU A 56 -7.52 6.15 -1.15
CA GLU A 56 -8.68 7.01 -0.90
C GLU A 56 -9.98 6.42 -1.49
N GLN A 57 -9.86 5.65 -2.57
CA GLN A 57 -10.97 4.99 -3.27
C GLN A 57 -11.62 3.83 -2.52
N ILE A 58 -11.00 3.30 -1.46
CA ILE A 58 -11.59 2.24 -0.62
C ILE A 58 -12.20 2.79 0.66
N ILE A 59 -12.37 4.11 0.76
CA ILE A 59 -12.91 4.79 1.94
C ILE A 59 -14.23 5.46 1.60
N SER A 60 -15.31 5.00 2.22
CA SER A 60 -16.58 5.71 2.25
C SER A 60 -16.50 6.85 3.27
N LYS A 61 -16.19 8.05 2.79
CA LYS A 61 -15.90 9.22 3.63
C LYS A 61 -17.15 9.80 4.28
N ARG A 62 -16.97 10.31 5.49
CA ARG A 62 -17.97 11.03 6.28
C ARG A 62 -17.58 12.51 6.38
N THR A 63 -18.53 13.35 6.78
CA THR A 63 -18.34 14.79 6.90
C THR A 63 -17.45 15.21 8.07
N ASP A 64 -17.20 14.31 9.02
CA ASP A 64 -16.41 14.54 10.23
C ASP A 64 -14.90 14.25 10.05
N GLY A 65 -14.46 13.94 8.83
CA GLY A 65 -13.06 13.59 8.55
C GLY A 65 -12.71 12.12 8.80
N SER A 66 -13.69 11.28 9.14
CA SER A 66 -13.53 9.82 9.21
C SER A 66 -14.10 9.12 7.96
N GLY A 67 -13.92 7.80 7.87
CA GLY A 67 -14.56 6.99 6.85
C GLY A 67 -14.59 5.51 7.19
N ALA A 68 -15.52 4.79 6.56
CA ALA A 68 -15.62 3.34 6.64
C ALA A 68 -14.90 2.70 5.45
N ILE A 69 -14.16 1.62 5.71
CA ILE A 69 -13.46 0.84 4.68
C ILE A 69 -14.46 -0.02 3.93
N ILE A 70 -14.42 0.03 2.59
CA ILE A 70 -15.34 -0.74 1.71
C ILE A 70 -14.68 -1.93 1.01
N LYS A 71 -13.36 -2.11 1.19
CA LYS A 71 -12.60 -3.24 0.66
C LYS A 71 -11.42 -3.52 1.61
N ARG A 72 -11.21 -4.78 1.98
CA ARG A 72 -10.05 -5.19 2.79
C ARG A 72 -8.74 -4.67 2.18
N TYR A 73 -7.83 -4.19 3.03
CA TYR A 73 -6.56 -3.61 2.61
C TYR A 73 -5.47 -3.75 3.67
N THR A 74 -4.22 -3.87 3.23
CA THR A 74 -3.04 -3.71 4.10
C THR A 74 -1.99 -2.86 3.41
N ALA A 75 -1.30 -2.02 4.17
CA ALA A 75 -0.14 -1.26 3.72
C ALA A 75 1.17 -2.06 3.83
N LYS A 76 1.11 -3.39 3.91
CA LYS A 76 2.30 -4.24 3.96
C LYS A 76 3.13 -4.04 2.70
N GLU A 77 4.38 -3.64 2.87
CA GLU A 77 5.37 -3.50 1.80
C GLU A 77 6.35 -4.68 1.82
N LEU A 78 6.96 -5.01 0.67
CA LEU A 78 8.03 -6.01 0.60
C LEU A 78 9.40 -5.37 0.74
N ASN A 79 10.27 -6.03 1.50
CA ASN A 79 11.71 -5.81 1.41
C ASN A 79 12.27 -6.54 0.19
N VAL A 80 12.80 -5.82 -0.79
CA VAL A 80 13.32 -6.39 -2.05
C VAL A 80 14.67 -5.80 -2.43
N SER A 81 15.49 -6.61 -3.09
CA SER A 81 16.81 -6.30 -3.60
C SER A 81 16.78 -6.18 -5.13
N SER A 82 17.65 -5.32 -5.67
CA SER A 82 17.83 -5.23 -7.12
C SER A 82 18.17 -6.60 -7.73
N GLY A 83 17.55 -6.93 -8.86
CA GLY A 83 17.68 -8.21 -9.54
C GLY A 83 16.65 -9.28 -9.13
N GLU A 84 15.93 -9.11 -8.03
CA GLU A 84 14.87 -10.04 -7.64
C GLU A 84 13.73 -10.06 -8.67
N ILE A 85 13.12 -11.24 -8.84
CA ILE A 85 11.95 -11.45 -9.70
C ILE A 85 10.70 -11.56 -8.83
N LEU A 86 9.69 -10.77 -9.17
CA LEU A 86 8.40 -10.72 -8.49
C LEU A 86 7.27 -11.08 -9.46
N ILE A 87 6.19 -11.64 -8.92
CA ILE A 87 4.91 -11.75 -9.62
C ILE A 87 4.02 -10.58 -9.20
N GLY A 88 3.76 -9.67 -10.12
CA GLY A 88 2.80 -8.58 -9.91
C GLY A 88 1.35 -9.08 -10.09
N LEU A 89 0.51 -8.72 -9.12
CA LEU A 89 -0.87 -9.19 -8.96
C LEU A 89 -1.90 -8.05 -9.13
N GLU A 90 -1.70 -6.91 -8.47
CA GLU A 90 -2.59 -5.74 -8.52
C GLU A 90 -1.77 -4.46 -8.55
N GLU A 91 -2.12 -3.51 -9.40
CA GLU A 91 -1.54 -2.17 -9.40
C GLU A 91 -2.51 -1.19 -8.75
N LEU A 92 -1.99 -0.33 -7.87
CA LEU A 92 -2.79 0.65 -7.16
C LEU A 92 -1.98 1.91 -6.90
N ASN A 93 -2.43 3.04 -7.44
CA ASN A 93 -1.90 4.38 -7.14
C ASN A 93 -0.36 4.45 -7.18
N GLY A 94 0.26 3.91 -8.25
CA GLY A 94 1.72 3.93 -8.43
C GLY A 94 2.49 2.83 -7.67
N TRP A 95 1.80 1.91 -7.00
CA TRP A 95 2.38 0.75 -6.33
C TRP A 95 1.89 -0.55 -6.96
N LEU A 96 2.69 -1.61 -6.83
CA LEU A 96 2.37 -2.94 -7.32
C LEU A 96 2.35 -3.94 -6.16
N TRP A 97 1.22 -4.62 -5.96
CA TRP A 97 1.11 -5.76 -5.07
C TRP A 97 1.80 -6.94 -5.72
N CYS A 98 2.84 -7.43 -5.06
CA CYS A 98 3.76 -8.41 -5.58
C CYS A 98 3.81 -9.64 -4.69
N GLU A 99 4.17 -10.77 -5.28
CA GLU A 99 4.51 -12.02 -4.62
C GLU A 99 5.96 -12.40 -4.95
N LYS A 100 6.74 -12.71 -3.92
CA LYS A 100 8.09 -13.28 -4.03
C LYS A 100 8.05 -14.79 -4.28
N ILE A 101 9.20 -15.36 -4.66
CA ILE A 101 9.33 -16.80 -4.88
C ILE A 101 9.12 -17.64 -3.61
N ASP A 102 9.34 -17.06 -2.42
CA ASP A 102 9.11 -17.71 -1.12
C ASP A 102 7.64 -17.58 -0.64
N GLY A 103 6.78 -16.95 -1.44
CA GLY A 103 5.36 -16.73 -1.14
C GLY A 103 5.08 -15.47 -0.33
N GLU A 104 6.09 -14.67 0.02
CA GLU A 104 5.85 -13.40 0.70
C GLU A 104 5.17 -12.40 -0.26
N VAL A 105 4.06 -11.81 0.20
CA VAL A 105 3.33 -10.78 -0.55
C VAL A 105 3.40 -9.41 0.11
N GLY A 106 3.36 -8.35 -0.71
CA GLY A 106 3.35 -6.95 -0.25
C GLY A 106 3.49 -5.95 -1.40
N TRP A 107 3.29 -4.67 -1.10
CA TRP A 107 3.43 -3.57 -2.05
C TRP A 107 4.91 -3.24 -2.32
N VAL A 108 5.22 -2.86 -3.56
CA VAL A 108 6.50 -2.26 -3.98
C VAL A 108 6.21 -1.07 -4.88
N PRO A 109 6.94 0.06 -4.76
CA PRO A 109 6.76 1.20 -5.67
C PRO A 109 7.00 0.77 -7.12
N LYS A 110 6.03 1.03 -7.99
CA LYS A 110 6.06 0.55 -9.38
C LYS A 110 7.27 1.10 -10.15
N GLU A 111 7.68 2.32 -9.86
CA GLU A 111 8.88 2.95 -10.45
C GLU A 111 10.19 2.18 -10.20
N LYS A 112 10.23 1.34 -9.16
CA LYS A 112 11.39 0.48 -8.87
C LYS A 112 11.36 -0.84 -9.63
N LEU A 113 10.31 -1.10 -10.40
CA LEU A 113 10.08 -2.36 -11.10
C LEU A 113 10.09 -2.14 -12.62
N ARG A 114 10.59 -3.14 -13.34
CA ARG A 114 10.46 -3.22 -14.78
C ARG A 114 9.73 -4.51 -15.13
N ARG A 115 8.74 -4.42 -16.02
CA ARG A 115 8.07 -5.62 -16.56
C ARG A 115 9.12 -6.49 -17.27
N ASN A 116 9.18 -7.76 -16.92
CA ASN A 116 10.10 -8.75 -17.48
C ASN A 116 9.39 -9.60 -18.53
#